data_AF-A0A661BQD2-F1
#
_entry.id   AF-A0A661BQD2-F1
#
_cell.length_a   1.000
_cell.length_b   1.000
_cell.length_c   1.000
_cell.angle_alpha   90.00
_cell.angle_beta   90.00
_cell.angle_gamma   90.00
#
_symmetry.space_group_name_H-M   'P 1'
#
loop_
_entity.id
_entity.type
_entity.pdbx_description
1 polymer ?
#
loop_
_entity_poly.entity_id
_entity_poly.type
_entity_poly.pdbx_seq_one_letter_code
_entity_poly.pdbx_strand_id
1 'polypeptide(L)' 'DPVITLNVATNIGEGVLAEGLTRLQDEYPDISIGSYPYFKQRKLGVNLVMRSTDLDRLEELKLKLIAMITDLGGKILDA' A
#
# COMPACT_ATOMS: atom_id res chain seq x y z
N ASP A 1 -19.59 2.72 11.63
CA ASP A 1 -18.64 1.67 12.06
C ASP A 1 -17.26 2.26 12.36
N PRO A 2 -16.45 1.60 13.21
CA PRO A 2 -15.08 2.04 13.46
C PRO A 2 -14.22 1.93 12.20
N VAL A 3 -13.30 2.87 11.99
CA VAL A 3 -12.35 2.83 10.88
C VAL A 3 -11.19 1.89 11.22
N ILE A 4 -10.96 0.91 10.37
CA ILE A 4 -9.86 -0.05 10.44
C ILE A 4 -8.69 0.50 9.61
N THR A 5 -7.46 0.24 10.05
CA THR A 5 -6.25 0.63 9.33
C THR A 5 -5.33 -0.57 9.17
N LEU A 6 -4.90 -0.82 7.93
CA LEU A 6 -3.85 -1.78 7.60
C LEU A 6 -2.67 -1.03 6.95
N ASN A 7 -1.47 -1.60 7.03
CA ASN A 7 -0.28 -1.00 6.43
C ASN A 7 0.58 -2.04 5.70
N VAL A 8 1.35 -1.60 4.71
CA VAL A 8 2.36 -2.39 4.01
C VAL A 8 3.58 -1.52 3.75
N ALA A 9 4.75 -1.94 4.24
CA ALA A 9 6.00 -1.24 4.01
C ALA A 9 6.82 -1.92 2.92
N THR A 10 7.40 -1.14 2.01
CA THR A 10 8.28 -1.63 0.94
C THR A 10 9.56 -0.82 0.78
N ASN A 11 10.56 -1.39 0.11
CA ASN A 11 11.86 -0.80 -0.19
C ASN A 11 11.96 -0.11 -1.57
N ILE A 12 10.85 0.00 -2.31
CA ILE A 12 10.79 0.76 -3.57
C ILE A 12 10.20 2.15 -3.34
N GLY A 13 10.57 3.09 -4.21
CA GLY A 13 10.16 4.49 -4.08
C GLY A 13 8.74 4.73 -4.61
N GLU A 14 8.16 5.84 -4.16
CA GLU A 14 6.78 6.23 -4.49
C GLU A 14 6.54 6.39 -6.00
N GLY A 15 7.51 6.92 -6.75
CA GLY A 15 7.39 7.09 -8.20
C GLY A 15 7.20 5.77 -8.95
N VAL A 16 7.70 4.63 -8.41
CA VAL A 16 7.48 3.30 -8.99
C VAL A 16 6.07 2.80 -8.72
N LEU A 17 5.47 3.21 -7.60
CA LEU A 17 4.16 2.77 -7.13
C LEU A 17 3.02 3.61 -7.70
N ALA A 18 3.28 4.87 -8.09
CA ALA A 18 2.26 5.87 -8.40
C ALA A 18 1.14 5.36 -9.32
N GLU A 19 1.50 4.77 -10.46
CA GLU A 19 0.51 4.25 -11.42
C GLU A 19 -0.33 3.10 -10.85
N GLY A 20 0.32 2.15 -10.15
CA GLY A 20 -0.37 1.03 -9.51
C GLY A 20 -1.31 1.49 -8.39
N LEU A 21 -0.90 2.47 -7.60
CA LEU A 21 -1.73 3.06 -6.55
C LEU A 21 -2.92 3.82 -7.11
N THR A 22 -2.77 4.54 -8.22
CA THR A 22 -3.91 5.19 -8.91
C THR A 22 -4.94 4.14 -9.35
N ARG A 23 -4.49 3.06 -10.00
CA ARG A 23 -5.39 1.98 -10.43
C ARG A 23 -6.11 1.32 -9.25
N LEU A 24 -5.39 1.02 -8.17
CA LEU A 24 -6.00 0.45 -6.96
C LEU A 24 -6.97 1.43 -6.29
N GLN A 25 -6.68 2.73 -6.28
CA GLN A 25 -7.60 3.72 -5.74
C GLN A 25 -8.89 3.82 -6.56
N ASP A 26 -8.81 3.65 -7.89
CA ASP A 26 -9.98 3.62 -8.79
C ASP A 26 -10.80 2.33 -8.61
N GLU A 27 -10.15 1.19 -8.37
CA GLU A 27 -10.81 -0.10 -8.09
C GLU A 27 -11.48 -0.15 -6.71
N TYR A 28 -10.91 0.56 -5.72
CA TYR A 28 -11.36 0.59 -4.33
C TYR A 28 -11.68 2.02 -3.88
N PRO A 29 -12.69 2.68 -4.47
CA PRO A 29 -13.00 4.09 -4.19
C PRO A 29 -13.51 4.33 -2.75
N ASP A 30 -13.91 3.27 -2.07
CA ASP A 30 -14.35 3.26 -0.68
C ASP A 30 -13.21 3.11 0.34
N ILE A 31 -12.00 2.78 -0.11
CA ILE A 31 -10.81 2.62 0.73
C ILE A 31 -9.89 3.81 0.52
N SER A 32 -9.47 4.46 1.60
CA SER A 32 -8.45 5.51 1.54
C SER A 32 -7.06 4.88 1.51
N ILE A 33 -6.28 5.16 0.46
CA ILE A 33 -4.89 4.71 0.31
C ILE A 33 -3.95 5.92 0.45
N GLY A 34 -3.01 5.85 1.41
CA GLY A 34 -1.99 6.87 1.62
C GLY A 34 -0.57 6.31 1.49
N SER A 35 0.31 7.03 0.80
CA SER A 35 1.75 6.73 0.67
C SER A 35 2.58 7.65 1.58
N TYR A 36 3.44 7.06 2.40
CA TYR A 36 4.34 7.79 3.29
C TYR A 36 5.79 7.37 3.02
N PRO A 37 6.55 8.13 2.21
CA PRO A 37 7.95 7.80 1.94
C PRO A 37 8.77 7.91 3.23
N TYR A 38 9.71 6.98 3.40
CA TYR A 38 10.66 7.00 4.50
C TYR A 38 12.07 6.73 4.01
N PHE A 39 13.03 7.20 4.80
CA PHE A 39 14.45 6.95 4.58
C PHE A 39 15.03 6.26 5.81
N LYS A 40 15.30 4.96 5.70
CA LYS A 40 15.82 4.15 6.81
C LYS A 40 17.11 3.47 6.38
N GLN A 41 18.18 3.66 7.16
CA GLN A 41 19.49 3.05 6.91
C GLN A 41 20.01 3.27 5.47
N ARG A 42 19.91 4.50 4.95
CA ARG A 42 20.30 4.88 3.58
C ARG A 42 19.48 4.20 2.45
N LYS A 43 18.37 3.52 2.78
CA LYS A 43 17.44 2.94 1.82
C LYS A 43 16.14 3.74 1.81
N LEU A 44 15.69 4.10 0.61
CA LEU A 44 14.38 4.69 0.39
C LEU A 44 13.32 3.59 0.44
N GLY A 45 12.15 3.90 0.95
CA GLY A 45 10.98 3.03 0.90
C GLY A 45 9.71 3.82 1.11
N VAL A 46 8.58 3.13 1.06
CA VAL A 46 7.25 3.73 1.28
C VAL A 46 6.48 2.85 2.25
N ASN A 47 5.83 3.47 3.23
CA ASN A 47 4.80 2.83 4.03
C ASN A 47 3.43 3.20 3.44
N LEU A 48 2.70 2.20 2.97
CA LEU A 48 1.38 2.34 2.39
C LEU A 48 0.36 2.05 3.48
N VAL A 49 -0.60 2.96 3.66
CA VAL A 49 -1.64 2.88 4.70
C VAL A 49 -2.99 2.82 4.03
N MET A 50 -3.81 1.85 4.40
CA MET A 50 -5.15 1.62 3.86
C MET A 50 -6.17 1.75 4.98
N ARG A 51 -7.27 2.49 4.76
CA ARG A 51 -8.31 2.72 5.77
C ARG A 51 -9.71 2.55 5.21
N SER A 52 -10.54 1.76 5.91
CA SER A 52 -11.95 1.55 5.59
C SER A 52 -12.69 1.04 6.83
N THR A 53 -14.02 1.03 6.79
CA THR A 53 -14.86 0.32 7.76
C THR A 53 -15.09 -1.15 7.42
N ASP A 54 -14.71 -1.57 6.20
CA ASP A 54 -14.85 -2.94 5.69
C ASP A 54 -13.49 -3.67 5.77
N LEU A 55 -13.39 -4.67 6.65
CA LEU A 55 -12.17 -5.45 6.85
C LEU A 55 -11.87 -6.36 5.65
N ASP A 56 -12.88 -7.01 5.10
CA ASP A 56 -12.70 -8.00 4.03
C ASP A 56 -12.18 -7.31 2.77
N ARG A 57 -12.71 -6.13 2.44
CA ARG A 57 -12.21 -5.32 1.32
C ARG A 57 -10.79 -4.78 1.59
N LEU A 58 -10.45 -4.44 2.83
CA LEU A 58 -9.09 -4.04 3.20
C LEU A 58 -8.09 -5.17 3.02
N GLU A 59 -8.44 -6.39 3.41
CA GLU A 59 -7.58 -7.56 3.24
C GLU A 59 -7.40 -7.92 1.77
N GLU A 60 -8.47 -7.83 0.96
CA GLU A 60 -8.40 -8.02 -0.49
C GLU A 60 -7.45 -7.01 -1.15
N LEU A 61 -7.60 -5.71 -0.83
CA LEU A 61 -6.72 -4.66 -1.33
C LEU A 61 -5.27 -4.89 -0.87
N LYS A 62 -5.05 -5.28 0.39
CA LYS A 62 -3.70 -5.55 0.93
C LYS A 62 -3.01 -6.64 0.12
N LEU A 63 -3.71 -7.72 -0.25
CA LEU A 63 -3.15 -8.79 -1.06
C LEU A 63 -2.80 -8.32 -2.48
N LYS A 64 -3.67 -7.54 -3.13
CA LYS A 64 -3.39 -6.95 -4.45
C LYS A 64 -2.20 -6.00 -4.41
N LEU A 65 -2.10 -5.19 -3.36
CA LEU A 65 -1.01 -4.25 -3.16
C LEU A 65 0.33 -4.97 -2.95
N ILE A 66 0.34 -6.07 -2.17
CA ILE A 66 1.53 -6.93 -2.01
C ILE A 66 1.95 -7.57 -3.34
N ALA A 67 0.99 -8.08 -4.12
CA ALA A 67 1.28 -8.65 -5.44
C ALA A 67 1.89 -7.60 -6.38
N MET A 68 1.26 -6.43 -6.48
CA MET A 68 1.74 -5.31 -7.30
C MET A 68 3.15 -4.84 -6.90
N ILE A 69 3.46 -4.74 -5.60
CA ILE A 69 4.82 -4.42 -5.13
C ILE A 69 5.81 -5.50 -5.56
N THR A 70 5.43 -6.77 -5.46
CA THR A 70 6.29 -7.91 -5.83
C THR A 70 6.57 -7.94 -7.33
N ASP A 71 5.56 -7.68 -8.15
CA ASP A 71 5.67 -7.60 -9.62
C ASP A 71 6.56 -6.44 -10.06
N LEU A 72 6.57 -5.33 -9.30
CA LEU A 72 7.46 -4.18 -9.50
C LEU A 72 8.89 -4.43 -8.97
N GLY A 73 9.20 -5.63 -8.48
CA GLY A 73 10.50 -6.01 -7.94
C GLY A 73 10.79 -5.50 -6.52
N GLY A 74 9.77 -4.99 -5.84
CA GLY A 74 9.85 -4.57 -4.44
C GLY A 74 9.79 -5.74 -3.46
N LYS A 75 10.25 -5.48 -2.23
CA LYS A 75 10.17 -6.41 -1.10
C LYS A 75 9.21 -5.87 -0.07
N ILE A 76 8.43 -6.76 0.53
CA ILE A 76 7.60 -6.44 1.70
C ILE A 76 8.50 -6.48 2.93
N LEU A 77 8.53 -5.39 3.69
CA LEU A 77 9.30 -5.25 4.91
C LEU A 77 8.43 -5.41 6.16
N ASP A 78 7.15 -5.06 6.05
CA ASP A 78 6.12 -5.19 7.09
C ASP A 78 4.75 -5.22 6.41
N ALA A 79 3.81 -6.02 6.92
CA ALA A 79 2.45 -6.18 6.35
C ALA A 79 1.43 -6.72 7.36
#